data_AF-A0A945S1F7-F1
#
_entry.id   AF-A0A945S1F7-F1
#
_cell.length_a   1.000
_cell.length_b   1.000
_cell.length_c   1.000
_cell.angle_alpha   90.00
_cell.angle_beta   90.00
_cell.angle_gamma   90.00
#
_symmetry.space_group_name_H-M   'P 1'
#
loop_
_entity.id
_entity.type
_entity.pdbx_description
1 polymer ?
#
loop_
_entity_poly.entity_id
_entity_poly.type
_entity_poly.pdbx_seq_one_letter_code
_entity_poly.pdbx_strand_id
1 'polypeptide(L)'
;MGRRASASGSDAGGPALHVALFGKHPAWADFLSVGLETDELRLLEQVLFDQGIDGNIASGVWGDPKERGQEIVERFNHAFVMLNGAGLLIGQWWPSRDRVGRSRPLAVCIQTESIPFARAIRVVFAQLHGTVPCLQGESSQQGVVAIVDGLRVALRAALCPSSLPPPDHELSFCPSLSWFLAHDVLSGDGDSLLRLLFLVKEALDFAESQPQHLRLPVCGTDAVETGVRWLDLLTRHFAPDQPCLLLMPADAAWVDLVVGQPDSLTLLCLGNRSQDNALDDDLSVAPSFLALAEKALGNAQAKGGDVLLREPRQKTVVLGEGSGTGRSVPAMSSKAILALVAIVVLLIVLAVALVVVL
;
A
#
# COMPACT_ATOMS: atom_id res chain seq x y z
N MET A 1 -1.61 1.76 21.32
CA MET A 1 -2.60 0.66 21.18
C MET A 1 -1.84 -0.66 21.13
N GLY A 2 -1.97 -1.50 22.16
CA GLY A 2 -1.29 -2.80 22.22
C GLY A 2 -2.03 -3.84 21.37
N ARG A 3 -1.34 -4.44 20.39
CA ARG A 3 -1.87 -5.58 19.61
C ARG A 3 -2.06 -6.77 20.54
N ARG A 4 -3.30 -7.28 20.64
CA ARG A 4 -3.57 -8.63 21.14
C ARG A 4 -3.11 -9.60 20.06
N ALA A 5 -2.11 -10.43 20.37
CA ALA A 5 -1.78 -11.58 19.56
C ALA A 5 -2.98 -12.54 19.56
N SER A 6 -3.63 -12.65 18.40
CA SER A 6 -4.65 -13.66 18.13
C SER A 6 -3.95 -15.02 18.08
N ALA A 7 -4.19 -15.85 19.09
CA ALA A 7 -3.74 -17.23 19.12
C ALA A 7 -4.75 -18.12 18.38
N SER A 8 -4.64 -18.22 17.06
CA SER A 8 -5.17 -19.36 16.31
C SER A 8 -4.12 -20.47 16.30
N GLY A 9 -4.55 -21.69 16.61
CA GLY A 9 -3.69 -22.86 16.78
C GLY A 9 -2.78 -23.09 15.57
N SER A 10 -1.48 -23.15 15.83
CA SER A 10 -0.45 -23.38 14.84
C SER A 10 -0.54 -24.80 14.28
N ASP A 11 -1.17 -24.94 13.12
CA ASP A 11 -0.80 -26.01 12.19
C ASP A 11 0.66 -25.76 11.75
N ALA A 12 1.42 -26.84 11.62
CA ALA A 12 2.88 -26.87 11.49
C ALA A 12 3.49 -25.82 10.54
N GLY A 13 4.06 -24.74 11.10
CA GLY A 13 5.25 -23.98 10.66
C GLY A 13 5.43 -23.54 9.19
N GLY A 14 4.45 -23.72 8.30
CA GLY A 14 4.54 -23.33 6.90
C GLY A 14 4.32 -21.83 6.70
N PRO A 15 4.77 -21.26 5.57
CA PRO A 15 4.45 -19.87 5.21
C PRO A 15 2.93 -19.69 5.15
N ALA A 16 2.42 -18.68 5.86
CA ALA A 16 0.99 -18.37 5.83
C ALA A 16 0.63 -17.74 4.48
N LEU A 17 -0.43 -18.27 3.86
CA LEU A 17 -0.97 -17.79 2.60
C LEU A 17 -2.49 -17.79 2.64
N HIS A 18 -3.03 -16.60 2.38
CA HIS A 18 -4.47 -16.34 2.31
C HIS A 18 -4.81 -15.70 0.97
N VAL A 19 -6.00 -16.02 0.46
CA VAL A 19 -6.50 -15.50 -0.83
C VAL A 19 -7.89 -14.96 -0.59
N ALA A 20 -8.09 -13.70 -0.95
CA ALA A 20 -9.35 -12.99 -0.89
C ALA A 20 -9.79 -12.52 -2.28
N LEU A 21 -11.11 -12.42 -2.45
CA LEU A 21 -11.76 -11.84 -3.62
C LEU A 21 -12.88 -10.93 -3.13
N PHE A 22 -12.83 -9.65 -3.50
CA PHE A 22 -13.81 -8.65 -3.05
C PHE A 22 -14.09 -7.59 -4.11
N GLY A 23 -15.33 -7.12 -4.19
CA GLY A 23 -15.79 -6.16 -5.20
C GLY A 23 -17.13 -6.54 -5.82
N LYS A 24 -17.35 -6.20 -7.09
CA LYS A 24 -18.57 -6.61 -7.83
C LYS A 24 -18.26 -7.75 -8.78
N HIS A 25 -19.15 -8.73 -8.93
CA HIS A 25 -18.95 -9.85 -9.84
C HIS A 25 -20.28 -10.33 -10.44
N PRO A 26 -20.35 -10.74 -11.73
CA PRO A 26 -21.60 -11.11 -12.40
C PRO A 26 -22.41 -12.23 -11.71
N ALA A 27 -21.73 -13.11 -10.97
CA ALA A 27 -22.38 -14.20 -10.23
C ALA A 27 -23.08 -13.76 -8.92
N TRP A 28 -22.89 -12.53 -8.45
CA TRP A 28 -23.53 -11.99 -7.24
C TRP A 28 -24.47 -10.86 -7.59
N ALA A 29 -25.59 -10.76 -6.87
CA ALA A 29 -26.47 -9.60 -6.98
C ALA A 29 -25.86 -8.38 -6.28
N ASP A 30 -25.13 -8.59 -5.18
CA ASP A 30 -24.57 -7.57 -4.30
C ASP A 30 -23.04 -7.57 -4.31
N PHE A 31 -22.44 -6.86 -3.36
CA PHE A 31 -20.99 -6.87 -3.16
C PHE A 31 -20.51 -8.27 -2.77
N LEU A 32 -19.50 -8.74 -3.47
CA LEU A 32 -18.81 -10.01 -3.20
C LEU A 32 -17.69 -9.74 -2.21
N SER A 33 -17.60 -10.59 -1.18
CA SER A 33 -16.52 -10.57 -0.20
C SER A 33 -16.27 -12.01 0.28
N VAL A 34 -15.18 -12.63 -0.17
CA VAL A 34 -14.80 -14.00 0.17
C VAL A 34 -13.31 -14.10 0.48
N GLY A 35 -12.93 -15.00 1.39
CA GLY A 35 -11.52 -15.27 1.71
C GLY A 35 -10.83 -14.24 2.61
N LEU A 36 -11.59 -13.38 3.29
CA LEU A 36 -11.08 -12.40 4.27
C LEU A 36 -10.81 -13.04 5.63
N GLU A 37 -9.84 -13.95 5.65
CA GLU A 37 -9.52 -14.77 6.83
C GLU A 37 -8.73 -13.98 7.88
N THR A 38 -7.92 -13.01 7.44
CA THR A 38 -7.03 -12.20 8.29
C THR A 38 -7.59 -10.80 8.53
N ASP A 39 -7.12 -10.15 9.59
CA ASP A 39 -7.48 -8.76 9.87
C ASP A 39 -6.87 -7.81 8.83
N GLU A 40 -5.69 -8.13 8.31
CA GLU A 40 -5.03 -7.37 7.25
C GLU A 40 -5.84 -7.35 5.96
N LEU A 41 -6.42 -8.49 5.54
CA LEU A 41 -7.25 -8.54 4.34
C LEU A 41 -8.57 -7.77 4.52
N ARG A 42 -9.19 -7.86 5.70
CA ARG A 42 -10.40 -7.06 6.02
C ARG A 42 -10.10 -5.57 6.04
N LEU A 43 -8.98 -5.18 6.66
CA LEU A 43 -8.54 -3.79 6.69
C LEU A 43 -8.26 -3.29 5.27
N LEU A 44 -7.64 -4.11 4.42
CA LEU A 44 -7.36 -3.77 3.04
C LEU A 44 -8.65 -3.56 2.23
N GLU A 45 -9.63 -4.46 2.35
CA GLU A 45 -10.96 -4.29 1.72
C GLU A 45 -11.60 -2.99 2.19
N GLN A 46 -11.68 -2.77 3.51
CA GLN A 46 -12.31 -1.58 4.08
C GLN A 46 -11.63 -0.28 3.60
N VAL A 47 -10.30 -0.24 3.59
CA VAL A 47 -9.55 0.95 3.21
C VAL A 47 -9.63 1.19 1.71
N LEU A 48 -9.40 0.16 0.89
CA LEU A 48 -9.34 0.35 -0.55
C LEU A 48 -10.72 0.50 -1.19
N PHE A 49 -11.72 -0.25 -0.74
CA PHE A 49 -13.08 -0.17 -1.28
C PHE A 49 -13.93 0.84 -0.54
N ASP A 50 -14.26 0.60 0.73
CA ASP A 50 -15.27 1.41 1.42
C ASP A 50 -14.82 2.86 1.56
N GLN A 51 -13.59 3.07 2.04
CA GLN A 51 -13.05 4.41 2.29
C GLN A 51 -12.47 5.03 1.01
N GLY A 52 -11.76 4.24 0.21
CA GLY A 52 -11.13 4.66 -1.03
C GLY A 52 -12.11 4.81 -2.18
N ILE A 53 -12.38 3.71 -2.87
CA ILE A 53 -13.13 3.70 -4.14
C ILE A 53 -14.57 4.20 -3.94
N ASP A 54 -15.32 3.62 -3.01
CA ASP A 54 -16.71 4.01 -2.75
C ASP A 54 -16.80 5.40 -2.12
N GLY A 55 -15.90 5.74 -1.19
CA GLY A 55 -15.82 7.08 -0.63
C GLY A 55 -15.54 8.17 -1.68
N ASN A 56 -14.61 7.93 -2.60
CA ASN A 56 -14.27 8.88 -3.67
C ASN A 56 -15.34 8.99 -4.76
N ILE A 57 -16.05 7.89 -5.05
CA ILE A 57 -17.25 7.95 -5.89
C ILE A 57 -18.36 8.73 -5.17
N ALA A 58 -18.69 8.39 -3.93
CA ALA A 58 -19.80 8.99 -3.20
C ALA A 58 -19.60 10.50 -2.94
N SER A 59 -18.37 10.93 -2.71
CA SER A 59 -18.02 12.35 -2.54
C SER A 59 -18.10 13.15 -3.84
N GLY A 60 -18.17 12.49 -5.00
CA GLY A 60 -18.16 13.14 -6.32
C GLY A 60 -16.80 13.72 -6.72
N VAL A 61 -15.71 13.43 -5.98
CA VAL A 61 -14.37 13.95 -6.29
C VAL A 61 -13.85 13.41 -7.62
N TRP A 62 -14.25 12.19 -8.02
CA TRP A 62 -13.96 11.67 -9.35
C TRP A 62 -14.95 12.13 -10.44
N GLY A 63 -15.89 13.02 -10.09
CA GLY A 63 -16.96 13.53 -10.96
C GLY A 63 -18.33 12.97 -10.57
N ASP A 64 -19.39 13.42 -11.27
CA ASP A 64 -20.76 12.96 -11.00
C ASP A 64 -20.84 11.42 -11.13
N PRO A 65 -21.22 10.70 -10.06
CA PRO A 65 -21.34 9.24 -10.10
C PRO A 65 -22.26 8.70 -11.19
N LYS A 66 -23.29 9.47 -11.58
CA LYS A 66 -24.24 9.07 -12.63
C LYS A 66 -23.64 9.19 -14.03
N GLU A 67 -22.75 10.15 -14.24
CA GLU A 67 -22.16 10.44 -15.54
C GLU A 67 -20.82 9.72 -15.72
N ARG A 68 -19.96 9.76 -14.70
CA ARG A 68 -18.57 9.30 -14.77
C ARG A 68 -18.28 8.06 -13.95
N GLY A 69 -19.19 7.64 -13.07
CA GLY A 69 -18.98 6.48 -12.20
C GLY A 69 -18.62 5.21 -12.98
N GLN A 70 -19.25 5.00 -14.14
CA GLN A 70 -18.94 3.87 -15.01
C GLN A 70 -17.60 4.05 -15.74
N GLU A 71 -17.32 5.24 -16.28
CA GLU A 71 -16.03 5.54 -16.94
C GLU A 71 -14.85 5.34 -16.00
N ILE A 72 -15.00 5.71 -14.72
CA ILE A 72 -13.97 5.53 -13.70
C ILE A 72 -13.74 4.04 -13.44
N VAL A 73 -14.82 3.25 -13.30
CA VAL A 73 -14.72 1.80 -13.09
C VAL A 73 -14.04 1.11 -14.29
N GLU A 74 -14.35 1.53 -15.51
CA GLU A 74 -13.74 1.01 -16.74
C GLU A 74 -12.22 1.27 -16.82
N ARG A 75 -11.69 2.21 -16.03
CA ARG A 75 -10.24 2.50 -15.96
C ARG A 75 -9.48 1.62 -14.97
N PHE A 76 -10.16 0.84 -14.14
CA PHE A 76 -9.47 -0.02 -13.18
C PHE A 76 -8.78 -1.15 -13.93
N ASN A 77 -7.46 -1.06 -14.09
CA ASN A 77 -6.64 -2.16 -14.54
C ASN A 77 -5.29 -2.01 -13.85
N HIS A 78 -5.25 -2.36 -12.57
CA HIS A 78 -4.11 -2.07 -11.71
C HIS A 78 -3.62 -3.36 -11.07
N ALA A 79 -2.33 -3.61 -11.16
CA ALA A 79 -1.65 -4.45 -10.20
C ALA A 79 -1.36 -3.63 -8.94
N PHE A 80 -1.35 -4.26 -7.78
CA PHE A 80 -0.90 -3.60 -6.55
C PHE A 80 -0.07 -4.52 -5.68
N VAL A 81 0.84 -3.91 -4.93
CA VAL A 81 1.62 -4.60 -3.90
C VAL A 81 1.72 -3.70 -2.68
N MET A 82 1.36 -4.22 -1.51
CA MET A 82 1.49 -3.51 -0.24
C MET A 82 2.43 -4.28 0.68
N LEU A 83 3.53 -3.63 1.06
CA LEU A 83 4.38 -4.06 2.16
C LEU A 83 3.86 -3.44 3.45
N ASN A 84 3.71 -4.25 4.49
CA ASN A 84 3.38 -3.76 5.83
C ASN A 84 4.07 -4.62 6.90
N GLY A 85 3.88 -4.27 8.18
CA GLY A 85 4.49 -5.00 9.29
C GLY A 85 4.00 -6.44 9.48
N ALA A 86 2.94 -6.87 8.80
CA ALA A 86 2.43 -8.24 8.84
C ALA A 86 2.95 -9.10 7.67
N GLY A 87 3.40 -8.48 6.57
CA GLY A 87 3.91 -9.20 5.42
C GLY A 87 3.65 -8.44 4.13
N LEU A 88 3.30 -9.19 3.10
CA LEU A 88 3.10 -8.67 1.75
C LEU A 88 1.72 -9.03 1.24
N LEU A 89 0.98 -8.02 0.80
CA LEU A 89 -0.29 -8.16 0.09
C LEU A 89 -0.06 -7.89 -1.39
N ILE A 90 -0.45 -8.80 -2.26
CA ILE A 90 -0.28 -8.69 -3.71
C ILE A 90 -1.65 -8.88 -4.35
N GLY A 91 -2.03 -8.06 -5.32
CA GLY A 91 -3.30 -8.24 -5.99
C GLY A 91 -3.44 -7.53 -7.30
N GLN A 92 -4.62 -7.70 -7.88
CA GLN A 92 -5.01 -7.07 -9.14
C GLN A 92 -6.45 -6.61 -9.08
N TRP A 93 -6.71 -5.42 -9.63
CA TRP A 93 -8.02 -4.87 -9.90
C TRP A 93 -8.33 -4.88 -11.39
N TRP A 94 -9.59 -5.17 -11.70
CA TRP A 94 -10.14 -5.02 -13.05
C TRP A 94 -11.57 -4.46 -12.99
N PRO A 95 -12.09 -3.91 -14.10
CA PRO A 95 -13.44 -3.40 -14.15
C PRO A 95 -14.43 -4.55 -14.05
N SER A 96 -15.49 -4.39 -13.26
CA SER A 96 -16.49 -5.44 -13.09
C SER A 96 -17.87 -4.86 -12.81
N ARG A 97 -18.88 -5.74 -12.84
CA ARG A 97 -20.27 -5.42 -12.54
C ARG A 97 -20.93 -6.58 -11.80
N ASP A 98 -21.93 -6.28 -10.97
CA ASP A 98 -22.78 -7.32 -10.40
C ASP A 98 -23.87 -7.78 -11.38
N ARG A 99 -24.62 -8.80 -10.98
CA ARG A 99 -25.73 -9.39 -11.75
C ARG A 99 -26.82 -8.38 -12.13
N VAL A 100 -26.95 -7.29 -11.37
CA VAL A 100 -27.95 -6.24 -11.62
C VAL A 100 -27.37 -5.05 -12.40
N GLY A 101 -26.09 -5.13 -12.81
CA GLY A 101 -25.43 -4.17 -13.68
C GLY A 101 -24.74 -3.00 -12.98
N ARG A 102 -24.65 -2.99 -11.64
CA ARG A 102 -23.94 -1.94 -10.90
C ARG A 102 -22.44 -2.15 -11.03
N SER A 103 -21.72 -1.10 -11.44
CA SER A 103 -20.29 -1.16 -11.75
C SER A 103 -19.43 -0.83 -10.54
N ARG A 104 -18.49 -1.71 -10.21
CA ARG A 104 -17.33 -1.48 -9.33
C ARG A 104 -16.19 -2.40 -9.76
N PRO A 105 -14.93 -2.06 -9.48
CA PRO A 105 -13.85 -3.00 -9.70
C PRO A 105 -14.06 -4.28 -8.88
N LEU A 106 -13.43 -5.34 -9.36
CA LEU A 106 -13.23 -6.58 -8.62
C LEU A 106 -11.74 -6.73 -8.31
N ALA A 107 -11.44 -7.21 -7.12
CA ALA A 107 -10.09 -7.39 -6.61
C ALA A 107 -9.85 -8.83 -6.22
N VAL A 108 -8.75 -9.41 -6.70
CA VAL A 108 -8.15 -10.58 -6.06
C VAL A 108 -6.92 -10.12 -5.27
N CYS A 109 -6.80 -10.57 -4.03
CA CYS A 109 -5.69 -10.22 -3.15
C CYS A 109 -5.13 -11.46 -2.46
N ILE A 110 -3.81 -11.56 -2.42
CA ILE A 110 -3.06 -12.64 -1.78
C ILE A 110 -2.23 -12.01 -0.66
N GLN A 111 -2.42 -12.50 0.56
CA GLN A 111 -1.51 -12.23 1.67
C GLN A 111 -0.47 -13.33 1.74
N THR A 112 0.79 -12.93 1.84
CA THR A 112 1.93 -13.82 2.05
C THR A 112 2.74 -13.38 3.27
N GLU A 113 3.17 -14.35 4.07
CA GLU A 113 4.00 -14.14 5.24
C GLU A 113 5.24 -15.04 5.18
N SER A 114 6.38 -14.52 5.64
CA SER A 114 7.65 -15.26 5.68
C SER A 114 8.16 -15.75 4.30
N ILE A 115 7.75 -15.08 3.21
CA ILE A 115 8.24 -15.35 1.86
C ILE A 115 9.02 -14.11 1.38
N PRO A 116 10.22 -14.26 0.78
CA PRO A 116 10.93 -13.15 0.17
C PRO A 116 10.04 -12.44 -0.86
N PHE A 117 9.86 -11.11 -0.73
CA PHE A 117 8.87 -10.37 -1.51
C PHE A 117 9.06 -10.53 -3.02
N ALA A 118 10.32 -10.56 -3.49
CA ALA A 118 10.60 -10.68 -4.92
C ALA A 118 10.07 -11.99 -5.51
N ARG A 119 10.20 -13.09 -4.76
CA ARG A 119 9.64 -14.40 -5.13
C ARG A 119 8.11 -14.37 -5.05
N ALA A 120 7.56 -13.86 -3.95
CA ALA A 120 6.11 -13.79 -3.76
C ALA A 120 5.44 -13.03 -4.92
N ILE A 121 5.96 -11.85 -5.28
CA ILE A 121 5.45 -11.01 -6.37
C ILE A 121 5.46 -11.77 -7.70
N ARG A 122 6.60 -12.37 -8.07
CA ARG A 122 6.73 -13.11 -9.33
C ARG A 122 5.78 -14.29 -9.43
N VAL A 123 5.74 -15.12 -8.38
CA VAL A 123 4.90 -16.32 -8.36
C VAL A 123 3.42 -15.95 -8.35
N VAL A 124 3.03 -14.97 -7.52
CA VAL A 124 1.62 -14.55 -7.43
C VAL A 124 1.15 -13.95 -8.74
N PHE A 125 1.87 -13.01 -9.34
CA PHE A 125 1.43 -12.41 -10.61
C PHE A 125 1.41 -13.42 -11.76
N ALA A 126 2.32 -14.40 -11.79
CA ALA A 126 2.26 -15.48 -12.76
C ALA A 126 0.97 -16.31 -12.62
N GLN A 127 0.54 -16.62 -11.39
CA GLN A 127 -0.72 -17.33 -11.15
C GLN A 127 -1.95 -16.45 -11.46
N LEU A 128 -1.89 -15.16 -11.13
CA LEU A 128 -2.98 -14.22 -11.41
C LEU A 128 -3.20 -14.02 -12.92
N HIS A 129 -2.14 -14.01 -13.73
CA HIS A 129 -2.24 -13.87 -15.18
C HIS A 129 -3.19 -14.91 -15.81
N GLY A 130 -3.13 -16.17 -15.35
CA GLY A 130 -4.04 -17.22 -15.80
C GLY A 130 -5.39 -17.22 -15.09
N THR A 131 -5.45 -16.81 -13.82
CA THR A 131 -6.65 -16.93 -12.99
C THR A 131 -7.66 -15.81 -13.22
N VAL A 132 -7.20 -14.58 -13.44
CA VAL A 132 -8.08 -13.40 -13.59
C VAL A 132 -9.03 -13.54 -14.79
N PRO A 133 -8.59 -13.97 -15.99
CA PRO A 133 -9.51 -14.22 -17.11
C PRO A 133 -10.57 -15.28 -16.79
N CYS A 134 -10.20 -16.33 -16.05
CA CYS A 134 -11.15 -17.36 -15.61
C CYS A 134 -12.20 -16.79 -14.66
N LEU A 135 -11.79 -15.96 -13.69
CA LEU A 135 -12.73 -15.26 -12.80
C LEU A 135 -13.66 -14.34 -13.58
N GLN A 136 -13.14 -13.57 -14.54
CA GLN A 136 -13.94 -12.66 -15.37
C GLN A 136 -14.99 -13.39 -16.22
N GLY A 137 -14.68 -14.59 -16.70
CA GLY A 137 -15.57 -15.40 -17.53
C GLY A 137 -16.58 -16.25 -16.77
N GLU A 138 -16.43 -16.39 -15.45
CA GLU A 138 -17.29 -17.24 -14.62
C GLU A 138 -18.57 -16.48 -14.21
N SER A 139 -19.71 -17.18 -14.17
CA SER A 139 -21.02 -16.57 -13.89
C SER A 139 -21.79 -17.27 -12.77
N SER A 140 -21.25 -18.36 -12.24
CA SER A 140 -21.77 -19.09 -11.09
C SER A 140 -20.96 -18.81 -9.83
N GLN A 141 -21.64 -18.70 -8.69
CA GLN A 141 -20.96 -18.48 -7.40
C GLN A 141 -20.03 -19.64 -7.04
N GLN A 142 -20.49 -20.87 -7.31
CA GLN A 142 -19.72 -22.09 -7.06
C GLN A 142 -18.47 -22.16 -7.93
N GLY A 143 -18.55 -21.78 -9.21
CA GLY A 143 -17.40 -21.74 -10.10
C GLY A 143 -16.35 -20.73 -9.63
N VAL A 144 -16.77 -19.53 -9.22
CA VAL A 144 -15.84 -18.52 -8.68
C VAL A 144 -15.13 -19.02 -7.43
N VAL A 145 -15.87 -19.61 -6.48
CA VAL A 145 -15.28 -20.19 -5.26
C VAL A 145 -14.28 -21.29 -5.62
N ALA A 146 -14.62 -22.18 -6.56
CA ALA A 146 -13.73 -23.24 -7.01
C ALA A 146 -12.44 -22.70 -7.67
N ILE A 147 -12.53 -21.61 -8.45
CA ILE A 147 -11.37 -20.95 -9.04
C ILE A 147 -10.47 -20.35 -7.96
N VAL A 148 -11.05 -19.67 -6.96
CA VAL A 148 -10.30 -19.09 -5.82
C VAL A 148 -9.62 -20.19 -4.99
N ASP A 149 -10.32 -21.30 -4.73
CA ASP A 149 -9.76 -22.44 -4.02
C ASP A 149 -8.61 -23.09 -4.80
N GLY A 150 -8.78 -23.23 -6.13
CA GLY A 150 -7.74 -23.70 -7.03
C GLY A 150 -6.49 -22.81 -7.01
N LEU A 151 -6.67 -21.49 -7.04
CA LEU A 151 -5.60 -20.51 -6.91
C LEU A 151 -4.86 -20.68 -5.58
N ARG A 152 -5.59 -20.86 -4.47
CA ARG A 152 -5.00 -21.07 -3.14
C ARG A 152 -4.12 -22.33 -3.11
N VAL A 153 -4.58 -23.43 -3.70
CA VAL A 153 -3.81 -24.69 -3.80
C VAL A 153 -2.56 -24.50 -4.67
N ALA A 154 -2.71 -23.87 -5.84
CA ALA A 154 -1.59 -23.63 -6.76
C ALA A 154 -0.50 -22.75 -6.13
N LEU A 155 -0.89 -21.68 -5.46
CA LEU A 155 0.05 -20.79 -4.76
C LEU A 155 0.76 -21.49 -3.61
N ARG A 156 0.06 -22.29 -2.79
CA ARG A 156 0.70 -23.07 -1.72
C ARG A 156 1.74 -24.05 -2.25
N ALA A 157 1.46 -24.70 -3.37
CA ALA A 157 2.42 -25.58 -4.02
C ALA A 157 3.64 -24.82 -4.57
N ALA A 158 3.40 -23.69 -5.25
CA ALA A 158 4.45 -22.88 -5.88
C ALA A 158 5.34 -22.15 -4.85
N LEU A 159 4.79 -21.78 -3.69
CA LEU A 159 5.51 -21.09 -2.62
C LEU A 159 6.01 -22.02 -1.53
N CYS A 160 5.85 -23.33 -1.69
CA CYS A 160 6.37 -24.31 -0.74
C CYS A 160 7.91 -24.20 -0.63
N PRO A 161 8.51 -24.22 0.58
CA PRO A 161 9.95 -24.15 0.71
C PRO A 161 10.70 -25.29 0.01
N SER A 162 10.09 -26.46 -0.09
CA SER A 162 10.69 -27.62 -0.78
C SER A 162 10.78 -27.46 -2.30
N SER A 163 10.03 -26.51 -2.88
CA SER A 163 10.11 -26.15 -4.30
C SER A 163 11.00 -24.94 -4.55
N LEU A 164 11.73 -24.44 -3.53
CA LEU A 164 12.73 -23.39 -3.70
C LEU A 164 13.96 -23.94 -4.44
N PRO A 165 14.37 -23.35 -5.57
CA PRO A 165 15.76 -23.51 -5.99
C PRO A 165 16.67 -22.97 -4.87
N PRO A 166 17.91 -23.48 -4.74
CA PRO A 166 18.82 -23.01 -3.70
C PRO A 166 18.97 -21.47 -3.77
N PRO A 167 19.13 -20.81 -2.60
CA PRO A 167 19.09 -19.35 -2.47
C PRO A 167 20.07 -18.61 -3.38
N ASP A 168 21.14 -19.28 -3.80
CA ASP A 168 22.18 -18.75 -4.68
C ASP A 168 21.68 -18.41 -6.09
N HIS A 169 20.53 -18.96 -6.53
CA HIS A 169 19.96 -18.67 -7.85
C HIS A 169 18.87 -17.59 -7.85
N GLU A 170 18.23 -17.29 -6.72
CA GLU A 170 17.15 -16.28 -6.64
C GLU A 170 17.66 -14.87 -6.38
N LEU A 171 18.89 -14.72 -5.85
CA LEU A 171 19.46 -13.43 -5.43
C LEU A 171 20.19 -12.67 -6.55
N SER A 172 20.22 -13.18 -7.78
CA SER A 172 20.95 -12.53 -8.88
C SER A 172 20.22 -11.33 -9.51
N PHE A 173 19.14 -10.85 -8.88
CA PHE A 173 18.57 -9.54 -9.11
C PHE A 173 18.85 -8.68 -7.87
N CYS A 174 20.07 -8.15 -7.78
CA CYS A 174 20.31 -6.93 -7.03
C CYS A 174 20.12 -5.77 -8.02
N PRO A 175 18.92 -5.21 -8.21
CA PRO A 175 18.81 -3.89 -8.79
C PRO A 175 19.36 -2.90 -7.77
N SER A 176 20.69 -2.88 -7.64
CA SER A 176 21.38 -1.85 -6.89
C SER A 176 20.99 -0.48 -7.45
N LEU A 177 21.22 0.56 -6.66
CA LEU A 177 21.09 1.96 -7.09
C LEU A 177 21.70 2.21 -8.49
N SER A 178 22.73 1.44 -8.89
CA SER A 178 23.35 1.49 -10.21
C SER A 178 22.42 1.13 -11.37
N TRP A 179 21.43 0.26 -11.17
CA TRP A 179 20.44 -0.04 -12.21
C TRP A 179 19.53 1.15 -12.44
N PHE A 180 19.04 1.79 -11.36
CA PHE A 180 18.22 3.01 -11.48
C PHE A 180 19.01 4.13 -12.15
N LEU A 181 20.32 4.23 -11.91
CA LEU A 181 21.20 5.17 -12.62
C LEU A 181 21.33 4.88 -14.12
N ALA A 182 21.28 3.61 -14.52
CA ALA A 182 21.38 3.19 -15.91
C ALA A 182 20.04 3.24 -16.65
N HIS A 183 18.94 3.52 -15.95
CA HIS A 183 17.61 3.55 -16.57
C HIS A 183 17.37 4.88 -17.27
N ASP A 184 17.04 4.82 -18.56
CA ASP A 184 16.80 5.99 -19.43
C ASP A 184 15.95 7.12 -18.83
N VAL A 185 14.89 6.79 -18.08
CA VAL A 185 13.98 7.78 -17.45
C VAL A 185 14.66 8.55 -16.31
N LEU A 186 15.66 7.94 -15.67
CA LEU A 186 16.33 8.44 -14.47
C LEU A 186 17.79 8.85 -14.74
N SER A 187 18.34 8.44 -15.88
CA SER A 187 19.73 8.66 -16.26
C SER A 187 20.01 10.00 -16.93
N GLY A 188 18.98 10.82 -17.20
CA GLY A 188 19.10 12.08 -17.95
C GLY A 188 20.13 13.03 -17.35
N ASP A 189 19.85 13.56 -16.16
CA ASP A 189 20.69 14.60 -15.53
C ASP A 189 21.41 14.11 -14.25
N GLY A 190 21.22 12.85 -13.83
CA GLY A 190 21.70 12.32 -12.55
C GLY A 190 20.96 12.90 -11.32
N ASP A 191 20.61 14.18 -11.38
CA ASP A 191 19.81 14.91 -10.40
C ASP A 191 18.38 14.36 -10.28
N SER A 192 17.81 13.80 -11.35
CA SER A 192 16.45 13.26 -11.35
C SER A 192 16.28 12.12 -10.35
N LEU A 193 17.24 11.18 -10.30
CA LEU A 193 17.21 10.10 -9.32
C LEU A 193 17.40 10.63 -7.90
N LEU A 194 18.30 11.59 -7.70
CA LEU A 194 18.53 12.20 -6.39
C LEU A 194 17.28 12.92 -5.86
N ARG A 195 16.61 13.71 -6.69
CA ARG A 195 15.34 14.38 -6.38
C ARG A 195 14.25 13.36 -6.03
N LEU A 196 14.17 12.28 -6.80
CA LEU A 196 13.20 11.22 -6.55
C LEU A 196 13.44 10.49 -5.21
N LEU A 197 14.70 10.16 -4.91
CA LEU A 197 15.07 9.54 -3.65
C LEU A 197 14.80 10.49 -2.46
N PHE A 198 15.03 11.79 -2.66
CA PHE A 198 14.69 12.81 -1.66
C PHE A 198 13.19 12.86 -1.40
N LEU A 199 12.37 12.89 -2.45
CA LEU A 199 10.91 12.85 -2.35
C LEU A 199 10.40 11.61 -1.62
N VAL A 200 10.93 10.44 -1.95
CA VAL A 200 10.59 9.18 -1.26
C VAL A 200 10.95 9.27 0.22
N LYS A 201 12.14 9.80 0.55
CA LYS A 201 12.56 10.01 1.94
C LYS A 201 11.60 10.94 2.69
N GLU A 202 11.28 12.10 2.11
CA GLU A 202 10.37 13.06 2.74
C GLU A 202 8.99 12.44 2.96
N ALA A 203 8.44 11.75 1.95
CA ALA A 203 7.16 11.06 2.10
C ALA A 203 7.18 10.04 3.23
N LEU A 204 8.27 9.28 3.39
CA LEU A 204 8.45 8.34 4.51
C LEU A 204 8.52 9.03 5.87
N ASP A 205 9.19 10.17 5.97
CA ASP A 205 9.30 10.92 7.21
C ASP A 205 7.96 11.59 7.59
N PHE A 206 7.19 12.09 6.61
CA PHE A 206 5.87 12.67 6.82
C PHE A 206 4.78 11.63 7.10
N ALA A 207 4.93 10.40 6.58
CA ALA A 207 3.97 9.30 6.72
C ALA A 207 3.64 8.92 8.18
N GLU A 208 4.46 9.34 9.16
CA GLU A 208 4.16 9.14 10.58
C GLU A 208 2.96 9.94 11.06
N SER A 209 2.70 11.08 10.41
CA SER A 209 1.63 12.00 10.77
C SER A 209 0.40 11.86 9.88
N GLN A 210 0.63 11.62 8.59
CA GLN A 210 -0.42 11.52 7.57
C GLN A 210 0.11 10.70 6.39
N PRO A 211 -0.72 9.84 5.77
CA PRO A 211 -0.28 9.09 4.61
C PRO A 211 0.10 10.04 3.47
N GLN A 212 1.08 9.64 2.68
CA GLN A 212 1.64 10.41 1.57
C GLN A 212 1.46 9.65 0.27
N HIS A 213 1.27 10.37 -0.83
CA HIS A 213 1.19 9.80 -2.18
C HIS A 213 2.27 10.44 -3.05
N LEU A 214 2.97 9.60 -3.82
CA LEU A 214 3.98 10.00 -4.79
C LEU A 214 3.73 9.27 -6.10
N ARG A 215 4.00 9.95 -7.22
CA ARG A 215 4.02 9.33 -8.54
C ARG A 215 5.46 9.07 -8.97
N LEU A 216 5.80 7.80 -9.10
CA LEU A 216 7.13 7.31 -9.46
C LEU A 216 7.13 6.84 -10.92
N PRO A 217 8.27 6.86 -11.62
CA PRO A 217 8.37 6.28 -12.94
C PRO A 217 8.26 4.75 -12.89
N VAL A 218 7.72 4.16 -13.97
CA VAL A 218 7.87 2.72 -14.22
C VAL A 218 9.35 2.42 -14.40
N CYS A 219 9.81 1.39 -13.69
CA CYS A 219 11.21 1.02 -13.63
C CYS A 219 11.43 -0.45 -14.04
N GLY A 220 10.53 -1.02 -14.84
CA GLY A 220 10.60 -2.40 -15.32
C GLY A 220 9.85 -2.59 -16.62
N THR A 221 9.99 -3.77 -17.22
CA THR A 221 9.29 -4.14 -18.46
C THR A 221 7.81 -4.44 -18.24
N ASP A 222 7.43 -4.77 -17.01
CA ASP A 222 6.05 -5.04 -16.60
C ASP A 222 5.82 -4.64 -15.13
N ALA A 223 4.59 -4.84 -14.64
CA ALA A 223 4.23 -4.56 -13.25
C ALA A 223 4.97 -5.45 -12.23
N VAL A 224 5.34 -6.67 -12.62
CA VAL A 224 6.07 -7.60 -11.74
C VAL A 224 7.46 -7.05 -11.46
N GLU A 225 8.19 -6.73 -12.53
CA GLU A 225 9.54 -6.19 -12.45
C GLU A 225 9.56 -4.82 -11.75
N THR A 226 8.61 -3.96 -12.10
CA THR A 226 8.47 -2.63 -11.49
C THR A 226 8.20 -2.72 -9.99
N GLY A 227 7.25 -3.57 -9.58
CA GLY A 227 6.92 -3.77 -8.17
C GLY A 227 8.08 -4.35 -7.37
N VAL A 228 8.81 -5.32 -7.92
CA VAL A 228 10.01 -5.88 -7.29
C VAL A 228 11.08 -4.82 -7.11
N ARG A 229 11.38 -4.02 -8.13
CA ARG A 229 12.46 -3.02 -8.10
C ARG A 229 12.16 -1.89 -7.13
N TRP A 230 10.94 -1.36 -7.14
CA TRP A 230 10.56 -0.32 -6.18
C TRP A 230 10.58 -0.82 -4.73
N LEU A 231 10.06 -2.03 -4.46
CA LEU A 231 10.11 -2.59 -3.11
C LEU A 231 11.52 -2.94 -2.65
N ASP A 232 12.39 -3.43 -3.55
CA ASP A 232 13.79 -3.68 -3.24
C ASP A 232 14.51 -2.38 -2.85
N LEU A 233 14.33 -1.32 -3.63
CA LEU A 233 14.88 0.00 -3.33
C LEU A 233 14.35 0.54 -1.98
N LEU A 234 13.04 0.46 -1.75
CA LEU A 234 12.41 0.91 -0.50
C LEU A 234 12.94 0.15 0.71
N THR A 235 12.91 -1.18 0.66
CA THR A 235 13.32 -2.03 1.78
C THR A 235 14.81 -1.92 2.09
N ARG A 236 15.67 -1.84 1.07
CA ARG A 236 17.11 -1.77 1.26
C ARG A 236 17.59 -0.40 1.69
N HIS A 237 17.12 0.68 1.07
CA HIS A 237 17.69 2.00 1.30
C HIS A 237 16.96 2.80 2.37
N PHE A 238 15.67 2.52 2.57
CA PHE A 238 14.83 3.29 3.48
C PHE A 238 14.34 2.49 4.69
N ALA A 239 14.23 1.17 4.57
CA ALA A 239 13.72 0.28 5.61
C ALA A 239 12.41 0.84 6.23
N PRO A 240 11.32 0.92 5.43
CA PRO A 240 10.10 1.56 5.86
C PRO A 240 9.52 0.86 7.09
N ASP A 241 9.22 1.63 8.12
CA ASP A 241 8.48 1.22 9.30
C ASP A 241 6.96 1.39 9.12
N GLN A 242 6.56 2.15 8.10
CA GLN A 242 5.19 2.38 7.69
C GLN A 242 4.80 1.46 6.52
N PRO A 243 3.49 1.21 6.30
CA PRO A 243 3.05 0.52 5.11
C PRO A 243 3.45 1.27 3.82
N CYS A 244 3.78 0.53 2.77
CA CYS A 244 4.03 1.07 1.44
C CYS A 244 3.17 0.32 0.42
N LEU A 245 2.23 1.01 -0.22
CA LEU A 245 1.35 0.49 -1.26
C LEU A 245 1.81 1.03 -2.62
N LEU A 246 2.20 0.14 -3.52
CA LEU A 246 2.45 0.42 -4.93
C LEU A 246 1.19 0.10 -5.73
N LEU A 247 0.74 1.05 -6.54
CA LEU A 247 -0.37 0.94 -7.48
C LEU A 247 0.17 1.09 -8.90
N MET A 248 0.05 0.03 -9.68
CA MET A 248 0.69 -0.12 -11.00
C MET A 248 -0.40 -0.25 -12.06
N PRO A 249 -0.89 0.86 -12.64
CA PRO A 249 -1.79 0.83 -13.79
C PRO A 249 -1.13 0.12 -14.99
N ALA A 250 -1.86 -0.77 -15.66
CA ALA A 250 -1.31 -1.62 -16.72
C ALA A 250 -0.77 -0.84 -17.94
N ASP A 251 -1.36 0.31 -18.24
CA ASP A 251 -1.09 1.08 -19.46
C ASP A 251 -0.45 2.46 -19.17
N ALA A 252 0.22 2.62 -18.03
CA ALA A 252 0.85 3.90 -17.67
C ALA A 252 2.37 3.79 -17.56
N ALA A 253 3.04 4.93 -17.76
CA ALA A 253 4.49 5.07 -17.58
C ALA A 253 4.89 5.41 -16.13
N TRP A 254 3.95 5.31 -15.19
CA TRP A 254 4.14 5.63 -13.79
C TRP A 254 3.55 4.57 -12.86
N VAL A 255 3.98 4.63 -11.60
CA VAL A 255 3.48 3.87 -10.46
C VAL A 255 3.16 4.85 -9.35
N ASP A 256 2.01 4.71 -8.73
CA ASP A 256 1.66 5.50 -7.56
C ASP A 256 2.14 4.77 -6.30
N LEU A 257 2.99 5.42 -5.50
CA LEU A 257 3.43 4.96 -4.18
C LEU A 257 2.64 5.70 -3.10
N VAL A 258 1.93 4.96 -2.27
CA VAL A 258 1.33 5.46 -1.04
C VAL A 258 2.16 4.98 0.15
N VAL A 259 2.60 5.92 1.00
CA VAL A 259 3.39 5.65 2.20
C VAL A 259 2.56 6.00 3.43
N GLY A 260 2.51 5.09 4.41
CA GLY A 260 1.56 5.16 5.52
C GLY A 260 0.30 4.33 5.26
N GLN A 261 -0.64 4.36 6.19
CA GLN A 261 -1.92 3.68 6.02
C GLN A 261 -2.75 4.41 4.95
N PRO A 262 -3.10 3.78 3.81
CA PRO A 262 -3.86 4.47 2.77
C PRO A 262 -5.20 4.99 3.30
N ASP A 263 -5.67 6.08 2.71
CA ASP A 263 -6.94 6.74 3.03
C ASP A 263 -7.63 7.22 1.74
N SER A 264 -8.81 7.85 1.87
CA SER A 264 -9.58 8.31 0.71
C SER A 264 -8.80 9.32 -0.14
N LEU A 265 -8.06 10.24 0.48
CA LEU A 265 -7.31 11.30 -0.21
C LEU A 265 -6.12 10.73 -1.00
N THR A 266 -5.32 9.86 -0.39
CA THR A 266 -4.19 9.22 -1.07
C THR A 266 -4.63 8.26 -2.18
N LEU A 267 -5.84 7.69 -2.07
CA LEU A 267 -6.42 6.83 -3.10
C LEU A 267 -7.11 7.60 -4.24
N LEU A 268 -7.11 8.95 -4.22
CA LEU A 268 -7.61 9.74 -5.34
C LEU A 268 -6.86 9.46 -6.65
N CYS A 269 -5.60 9.03 -6.55
CA CYS A 269 -4.76 8.63 -7.68
C CYS A 269 -5.41 7.54 -8.57
N LEU A 270 -6.27 6.67 -8.02
CA LEU A 270 -6.97 5.64 -8.78
C LEU A 270 -7.94 6.19 -9.84
N GLY A 271 -8.50 7.37 -9.61
CA GLY A 271 -9.43 8.01 -10.55
C GLY A 271 -8.76 9.04 -11.47
N ASN A 272 -7.57 9.54 -11.11
CA ASN A 272 -6.95 10.68 -11.77
C ASN A 272 -5.66 10.32 -12.53
N ARG A 273 -5.75 10.24 -13.87
CA ARG A 273 -4.59 9.98 -14.73
C ARG A 273 -3.73 11.21 -14.98
N SER A 274 -4.28 12.42 -14.88
CA SER A 274 -3.60 13.66 -15.31
C SER A 274 -2.83 14.37 -14.19
N GLN A 275 -2.42 13.66 -13.15
CA GLN A 275 -1.59 14.26 -12.12
C GLN A 275 -0.14 14.36 -12.64
N ASP A 276 0.46 15.53 -12.48
CA ASP A 276 1.85 15.81 -12.86
C ASP A 276 2.80 14.80 -12.21
N ASN A 277 3.89 14.45 -12.91
CA ASN A 277 4.86 13.53 -12.36
C ASN A 277 5.54 14.20 -11.17
N ALA A 278 5.94 13.44 -10.14
CA ALA A 278 6.63 14.02 -8.99
C ALA A 278 7.96 14.71 -9.34
N LEU A 279 8.48 14.47 -10.55
CA LEU A 279 9.67 15.12 -11.10
C LEU A 279 9.40 16.49 -11.74
N ASP A 280 8.14 16.85 -11.98
CA ASP A 280 7.76 18.13 -12.60
C ASP A 280 7.80 19.29 -11.59
N ASP A 281 7.83 18.99 -10.29
CA ASP A 281 7.96 19.99 -9.23
C ASP A 281 9.41 20.50 -9.10
N ASP A 282 9.58 21.82 -9.07
CA ASP A 282 10.89 22.48 -8.83
C ASP A 282 11.28 22.35 -7.35
N LEU A 283 11.85 21.21 -6.99
CA LEU A 283 12.21 20.86 -5.63
C LEU A 283 13.68 21.14 -5.35
N SER A 284 13.92 21.97 -4.33
CA SER A 284 15.25 22.18 -3.76
C SER A 284 15.61 21.01 -2.85
N VAL A 285 16.61 20.21 -3.25
CA VAL A 285 17.11 19.08 -2.46
C VAL A 285 18.05 19.58 -1.37
N ALA A 286 17.86 19.13 -0.13
CA ALA A 286 18.71 19.52 0.98
C ALA A 286 20.19 19.11 0.74
N PRO A 287 21.18 20.00 0.95
CA PRO A 287 22.59 19.68 0.68
C PRO A 287 23.13 18.47 1.46
N SER A 288 22.65 18.25 2.69
CA SER A 288 23.01 17.09 3.50
C SER A 288 22.52 15.77 2.89
N PHE A 289 21.32 15.78 2.29
CA PHE A 289 20.79 14.63 1.59
C PHE A 289 21.56 14.36 0.29
N LEU A 290 21.88 15.40 -0.49
CA LEU A 290 22.72 15.25 -1.68
C LEU A 290 24.04 14.56 -1.34
N ALA A 291 24.75 15.04 -0.32
CA ALA A 291 26.01 14.43 0.11
C ALA A 291 25.87 12.96 0.54
N LEU A 292 24.76 12.61 1.23
CA LEU A 292 24.48 11.24 1.64
C LEU A 292 24.18 10.34 0.43
N ALA A 293 23.35 10.83 -0.49
CA ALA A 293 22.93 10.10 -1.67
C ALA A 293 24.07 9.94 -2.68
N GLU A 294 24.89 10.96 -2.91
CA GLU A 294 26.13 10.89 -3.69
C GLU A 294 27.10 9.85 -3.12
N LYS A 295 27.26 9.81 -1.78
CA LYS A 295 28.07 8.79 -1.13
C LYS A 295 27.51 7.38 -1.32
N ALA A 296 26.19 7.21 -1.25
CA ALA A 296 25.53 5.94 -1.52
C ALA A 296 25.71 5.50 -2.98
N LEU A 297 25.55 6.43 -3.93
CA LEU A 297 25.79 6.24 -5.36
C LEU A 297 27.23 5.82 -5.66
N GLY A 298 28.21 6.54 -5.12
CA GLY A 298 29.63 6.21 -5.30
C GLY A 298 29.99 4.84 -4.73
N ASN A 299 29.41 4.46 -3.59
CA ASN A 299 29.62 3.13 -3.00
C ASN A 299 28.96 2.01 -3.82
N ALA A 300 27.74 2.23 -4.31
CA ALA A 300 27.04 1.29 -5.17
C ALA A 300 27.84 1.04 -6.47
N GLN A 301 28.38 2.09 -7.08
CA GLN A 301 29.22 1.99 -8.29
C GLN A 301 30.56 1.30 -8.03
N ALA A 302 31.23 1.60 -6.90
CA ALA A 302 32.60 1.14 -6.65
C ALA A 302 32.70 -0.27 -6.05
N LYS A 303 31.71 -0.69 -5.25
CA LYS A 303 31.83 -1.89 -4.40
C LYS A 303 30.64 -2.84 -4.50
N GLY A 304 29.58 -2.47 -5.22
CA GLY A 304 28.32 -3.21 -5.22
C GLY A 304 27.70 -3.33 -3.82
N GLY A 305 28.08 -2.46 -2.88
CA GLY A 305 27.58 -2.46 -1.51
C GLY A 305 26.46 -1.45 -1.34
N ASP A 306 25.38 -1.86 -0.69
CA ASP A 306 24.23 -1.01 -0.40
C ASP A 306 24.52 -0.10 0.81
N VAL A 307 24.18 1.18 0.70
CA VAL A 307 24.23 2.16 1.79
C VAL A 307 22.80 2.56 2.14
N LEU A 308 22.47 2.58 3.43
CA LEU A 308 21.19 3.10 3.90
C LEU A 308 21.12 4.61 3.64
N LEU A 309 20.07 5.05 2.95
CA LEU A 309 19.76 6.47 2.71
C LEU A 309 18.97 7.10 3.86
N ARG A 310 18.63 6.31 4.88
CA ARG A 310 18.06 6.77 6.14
C ARG A 310 19.15 6.82 7.19
N GLU A 311 19.32 7.96 7.85
CA GLU A 311 20.15 8.01 9.04
C GLU A 311 19.56 7.01 10.06
N PRO A 312 20.40 6.19 10.72
CA PRO A 312 19.91 5.32 11.77
C PRO A 312 19.25 6.23 12.80
N ARG A 313 17.93 6.10 12.94
CA ARG A 313 17.22 6.77 14.03
C ARG A 313 17.97 6.38 15.29
N GLN A 314 18.63 7.34 15.91
CA GLN A 314 18.93 7.21 17.31
C GLN A 314 17.55 7.07 17.93
N LYS A 315 17.12 5.82 18.20
CA LYS A 315 16.04 5.60 19.13
C LYS A 315 16.53 6.37 20.34
N THR A 316 15.91 7.51 20.60
CA THR A 316 15.98 8.13 21.91
C THR A 316 15.35 7.08 22.79
N VAL A 317 16.19 6.12 23.22
CA VAL A 317 15.89 5.28 24.34
C VAL A 317 15.77 6.34 25.41
N VAL A 318 14.53 6.72 25.69
CA VAL A 318 14.19 7.38 26.93
C VAL A 318 14.54 6.31 27.96
N LEU A 319 15.83 6.25 28.31
CA LEU A 319 16.32 5.55 29.46
C LEU A 319 15.56 6.24 30.58
N GLY A 320 14.54 5.55 31.08
CA GLY A 320 13.90 5.89 32.33
C GLY A 320 14.92 5.71 33.43
N GLU A 321 15.89 6.62 33.52
CA GLU A 321 16.59 6.90 34.76
C GLU A 321 15.60 7.72 35.59
N GLY A 322 14.99 7.04 36.56
CA GLY A 322 14.30 7.71 37.63
C GLY A 322 15.27 8.62 38.36
N SER A 323 15.08 9.93 38.25
CA SER A 323 15.51 10.93 39.23
C SER A 323 15.01 12.32 38.84
N GLY A 324 13.95 12.76 39.51
CA GLY A 324 13.64 14.16 39.84
C GLY A 324 13.85 15.23 38.76
N THR A 325 12.75 15.65 38.11
CA THR A 325 12.04 16.90 38.41
C THR A 325 10.89 17.00 37.40
N GLY A 326 9.81 16.29 37.70
CA GLY A 326 8.57 16.43 36.94
C GLY A 326 8.03 17.84 37.12
N ARG A 327 8.03 18.62 36.05
CA ARG A 327 7.12 19.77 35.94
C ARG A 327 5.73 19.15 35.85
N SER A 328 5.05 19.09 36.99
CA SER A 328 3.69 18.58 37.09
C SER A 328 2.78 19.40 36.18
N VAL A 329 2.26 18.79 35.13
CA VAL A 329 0.99 19.27 34.56
C VAL A 329 -0.02 19.18 35.72
N PRO A 330 -0.66 20.29 36.13
CA PRO A 330 -1.57 20.25 37.26
C PRO A 330 -2.68 19.26 36.91
N ALA A 331 -2.79 18.19 37.71
CA ALA A 331 -3.89 17.27 37.61
C ALA A 331 -5.18 18.09 37.73
N MET A 332 -5.92 18.20 36.61
CA MET A 332 -7.21 18.87 36.61
C MET A 332 -8.07 18.14 37.64
N SER A 333 -8.47 18.86 38.69
CA SER A 333 -9.34 18.29 39.72
C SER A 333 -10.59 17.71 39.07
N SER A 334 -11.13 16.63 39.63
CA SER A 334 -12.38 16.01 39.15
C SER A 334 -13.53 17.02 38.99
N LYS A 335 -13.51 18.13 39.73
CA LYS A 335 -14.44 19.26 39.60
C LYS A 335 -14.24 20.05 38.30
N ALA A 336 -13.01 20.24 37.84
CA ALA A 336 -12.70 20.93 36.59
C ALA A 336 -13.14 20.09 35.37
N ILE A 337 -13.00 18.76 35.44
CA ILE A 337 -13.50 17.85 34.41
C ILE A 337 -15.03 17.91 34.35
N LEU A 338 -15.71 17.88 35.51
CA LEU A 338 -17.17 17.98 35.57
C LEU A 338 -17.69 19.31 35.02
N ALA A 339 -17.00 20.42 35.32
CA ALA A 339 -17.35 21.75 34.82
C ALA A 339 -17.20 21.83 33.29
N LEU A 340 -16.13 21.25 32.72
CA LEU A 340 -15.93 21.20 31.28
C LEU A 340 -17.05 20.42 30.58
N VAL A 341 -17.42 19.26 31.13
CA VAL A 341 -18.53 18.44 30.61
C VAL A 341 -19.85 19.20 30.67
N ALA A 342 -20.14 19.91 31.76
CA ALA A 342 -21.36 20.71 31.90
C ALA A 342 -21.42 21.85 30.86
N ILE A 343 -20.30 22.51 30.58
CA ILE A 343 -20.21 23.57 29.55
C ILE A 343 -20.48 22.99 28.17
N VAL A 344 -19.89 21.84 27.83
CA VAL A 344 -20.10 21.18 26.52
C VAL A 344 -21.57 20.79 26.35
N VAL A 345 -22.20 20.21 27.39
CA VAL A 345 -23.63 19.86 27.35
C VAL A 345 -24.50 21.10 27.18
N LEU A 346 -24.21 22.19 27.89
CA LEU A 346 -24.96 23.45 27.77
C LEU A 346 -24.86 24.04 26.35
N LEU A 347 -23.68 24.00 25.74
CA LEU A 347 -23.47 24.46 24.36
C LEU A 347 -24.26 23.62 23.34
N ILE A 348 -24.30 22.31 23.52
CA ILE A 348 -25.11 21.41 22.68
C ILE A 348 -26.61 21.73 22.82
N VAL A 349 -27.10 21.92 24.06
CA VAL A 349 -28.51 22.28 24.31
C VAL A 349 -28.85 23.63 23.68
N LEU A 350 -27.98 24.63 23.78
CA LEU A 350 -28.15 25.93 23.14
C LEU A 350 -28.19 25.82 21.61
N ALA A 351 -27.30 25.02 21.01
CA ALA A 351 -27.29 24.80 19.56
C ALA A 351 -28.59 24.14 19.08
N VAL A 352 -29.08 23.13 19.81
CA VAL A 352 -30.36 22.46 19.50
C VAL A 352 -31.53 23.44 19.65
N ALA A 353 -31.57 24.26 20.69
CA ALA A 353 -32.63 25.25 20.88
C ALA A 353 -32.63 26.30 19.75
N LEU A 354 -31.45 26.72 19.27
CA LEU A 354 -31.35 27.67 18.17
C LEU A 354 -31.90 27.09 16.85
N VAL A 355 -31.68 25.78 16.61
CA VAL A 355 -32.21 25.06 15.44
C VAL A 355 -33.72 24.88 15.50
N VAL A 356 -34.33 24.85 16.69
CA VAL A 356 -35.79 24.71 16.85
C VAL A 356 -36.53 26.05 16.70
N VAL A 357 -35.85 27.17 16.91
CA VAL A 357 -36.44 28.53 16.84
C VAL A 357 -36.29 29.16 15.45
N LEU A 358 -35.31 28.70 14.66
CA LEU A 358 -35.17 29.01 13.23
C LEU A 358 -36.03 28.08 12.39
#